data_AF-A0A7V1LKB9-F1
#
_entry.id   AF-A0A7V1LKB9-F1
#
_cell.length_a   1.000
_cell.length_b   1.000
_cell.length_c   1.000
_cell.angle_alpha   90.00
_cell.angle_beta   90.00
_cell.angle_gamma   90.00
#
_symmetry.space_group_name_H-M   'P 1'
#
loop_
_entity.id
_entity.type
_entity.pdbx_description
1 polymer ?
#
loop_
_entity_poly.entity_id
_entity_poly.type
_entity_poly.pdbx_seq_one_letter_code
_entity_poly.pdbx_strand_id
1 'polypeptide(L)'
;MALAINSIDDVLKHIEEIHNSMEFNEELFPIVTDLFKFLQDMIPILSEANISVKESTNHLPTASDNLNSVSQTTENATHQVLDQVDNISGKLEDLRRMIQEGGDKEKQLAVLDEATNDVNEIVFAFQFQDITTQQLEHTNRILTAVHEKFHTLFESFDVMRNNSSLGAEVAKAIENEFQKEMSKHLKDVESFQKRTEDIIHQNHEFSQEDIDSFFK
;
A
#
# COMPACT_ATOMS: atom_id res chain seq x y z
N MET A 1 34.88 -0.14 -35.46
CA MET A 1 34.72 1.03 -34.56
C MET A 1 33.80 0.57 -33.46
N ALA A 2 34.26 0.55 -32.19
CA ALA A 2 33.41 0.10 -31.08
C ALA A 2 32.29 1.12 -30.89
N LEU A 3 31.05 0.69 -31.08
CA LEU A 3 29.87 1.52 -30.94
C LEU A 3 29.64 1.81 -29.46
N ALA A 4 29.74 3.08 -29.07
CA ALA A 4 29.38 3.53 -27.73
C ALA A 4 27.86 3.68 -27.66
N ILE A 5 27.20 2.71 -27.03
CA ILE A 5 25.77 2.76 -26.74
C ILE A 5 25.61 3.55 -25.43
N ASN A 6 25.06 4.77 -25.50
CA ASN A 6 24.89 5.64 -24.32
C ASN A 6 23.43 5.75 -23.87
N SER A 7 22.47 5.41 -24.73
CA SER A 7 21.03 5.42 -24.39
C SER A 7 20.26 4.27 -25.05
N ILE A 8 19.03 4.05 -24.57
CA ILE A 8 18.06 3.14 -25.19
C ILE A 8 17.75 3.57 -26.64
N ASP A 9 17.71 4.88 -26.90
CA ASP A 9 17.47 5.41 -28.25
C ASP A 9 18.61 5.04 -29.21
N ASP A 10 19.86 5.02 -28.73
CA ASP A 10 20.99 4.54 -29.52
C ASP A 10 20.79 3.07 -29.89
N VAL A 11 20.32 2.23 -28.96
CA VAL A 11 20.02 0.81 -29.23
C VAL A 11 18.93 0.70 -30.30
N LEU A 12 17.80 1.38 -30.12
CA LEU A 12 16.66 1.34 -31.06
C LEU A 12 17.08 1.76 -32.47
N LYS A 13 17.88 2.84 -32.57
CA LYS A 13 18.41 3.35 -33.84
C LYS A 13 19.32 2.33 -34.54
N HIS A 14 20.19 1.64 -33.81
CA HIS A 14 21.06 0.62 -34.42
C HIS A 14 20.28 -0.59 -34.90
N ILE A 15 19.25 -1.01 -34.15
CA ILE A 15 18.41 -2.13 -34.59
C ILE A 15 17.63 -1.70 -35.86
N GLU A 16 17.22 -0.44 -35.98
CA GLU A 16 16.58 0.12 -37.18
C GLU A 16 17.53 0.19 -38.39
N GLU A 17 18.78 0.61 -38.17
CA GLU A 17 19.83 0.61 -39.20
C GLU A 17 20.12 -0.82 -39.72
N ILE A 18 20.16 -1.80 -38.81
CA ILE A 18 20.31 -3.22 -39.17
C ILE A 18 19.10 -3.68 -40.01
N HIS A 19 17.88 -3.42 -39.55
CA HIS A 19 16.65 -3.75 -40.27
C HIS A 19 16.66 -3.19 -41.70
N ASN A 20 17.06 -1.92 -41.87
CA ASN A 20 17.09 -1.24 -43.16
C ASN A 20 18.24 -1.69 -44.08
N SER A 21 19.31 -2.25 -43.51
CA SER A 21 20.47 -2.76 -44.26
C SER A 21 20.33 -4.19 -44.76
N MET A 22 19.29 -4.92 -44.35
CA MET A 22 19.07 -6.29 -44.79
C MET A 22 18.61 -6.34 -46.26
N GLU A 23 19.50 -6.79 -47.14
CA GLU A 23 19.19 -7.05 -48.55
C GLU A 23 18.26 -8.27 -48.69
N PHE A 24 17.00 -7.98 -49.06
CA PHE A 24 16.08 -8.79 -49.89
C PHE A 24 16.22 -10.32 -49.85
N ASN A 25 15.99 -10.92 -48.68
CA ASN A 25 15.39 -12.25 -48.63
C ASN A 25 13.92 -12.09 -48.21
N GLU A 26 12.99 -12.29 -49.15
CA GLU A 26 11.54 -12.13 -48.93
C GLU A 26 11.02 -12.99 -47.75
N GLU A 27 11.68 -14.09 -47.43
CA GLU A 27 11.30 -14.97 -46.31
C GLU A 27 11.83 -14.48 -44.96
N LEU A 28 13.01 -13.85 -44.91
CA LEU A 28 13.63 -13.41 -43.65
C LEU A 28 13.16 -12.02 -43.22
N PHE A 29 12.75 -11.18 -44.18
CA PHE A 29 12.33 -9.81 -43.91
C PHE A 29 11.17 -9.75 -42.89
N PRO A 30 10.06 -10.50 -43.01
CA PRO A 30 8.97 -10.47 -42.02
C PRO A 30 9.40 -10.90 -40.62
N ILE A 31 10.30 -11.89 -40.51
CA ILE A 31 10.78 -12.41 -39.23
C ILE A 31 11.62 -11.36 -38.50
N VAL A 32 12.50 -10.67 -39.22
CA VAL A 32 13.35 -9.62 -38.64
C VAL A 32 12.53 -8.39 -38.30
N THR A 33 11.55 -8.01 -39.13
CA THR A 33 10.61 -6.93 -38.80
C THR A 33 9.82 -7.24 -37.53
N ASP A 34 9.37 -8.48 -37.33
CA ASP A 34 8.65 -8.88 -36.12
C ASP A 34 9.57 -8.86 -34.88
N LEU A 35 10.82 -9.35 -35.01
CA LEU A 35 11.84 -9.24 -33.96
C LEU A 35 12.15 -7.77 -33.61
N PHE A 36 12.20 -6.88 -34.60
CA PHE A 36 12.43 -5.46 -34.40
C PHE A 36 11.31 -4.84 -33.56
N LYS A 37 10.05 -5.03 -33.97
CA LYS A 37 8.88 -4.55 -33.23
C LYS A 37 8.87 -5.06 -31.80
N PHE A 38 9.16 -6.35 -31.61
CA PHE A 38 9.28 -6.94 -30.29
C PHE A 38 10.36 -6.25 -29.43
N LEU A 39 11.56 -6.02 -29.98
CA LEU A 39 12.63 -5.32 -29.25
C LEU A 39 12.27 -3.86 -28.94
N GLN A 40 11.59 -3.16 -29.87
CA GLN A 40 11.09 -1.80 -29.64
C GLN A 40 10.08 -1.74 -28.48
N ASP A 41 9.23 -2.76 -28.35
CA ASP A 41 8.23 -2.82 -27.28
C ASP A 41 8.83 -3.31 -25.94
N MET A 42 9.76 -4.26 -25.98
CA MET A 42 10.35 -4.86 -24.77
C MET A 42 11.27 -3.94 -23.99
N ILE A 43 12.08 -3.15 -24.68
CA ILE A 43 13.04 -2.26 -24.01
C ILE A 43 12.37 -1.27 -23.05
N PRO A 44 11.31 -0.52 -23.44
CA PRO A 44 10.63 0.37 -22.51
C PRO A 44 9.94 -0.38 -21.36
N ILE A 45 9.38 -1.57 -21.60
CA ILE A 45 8.78 -2.41 -20.55
C ILE A 45 9.83 -2.82 -19.52
N LEU A 46 11.00 -3.29 -19.95
CA LEU A 46 12.07 -3.67 -19.03
C LEU A 46 12.58 -2.48 -18.21
N SER A 47 12.63 -1.29 -18.82
CA SER A 47 12.95 -0.05 -18.12
C SER A 47 11.88 0.31 -17.08
N GLU A 48 10.59 0.28 -17.44
CA GLU A 48 9.49 0.58 -16.53
C GLU A 48 9.37 -0.47 -15.41
N ALA A 49 9.63 -1.75 -15.71
CA ALA A 49 9.67 -2.81 -14.72
C ALA A 49 10.78 -2.57 -13.69
N ASN A 50 11.98 -2.20 -14.15
CA ASN A 50 13.10 -1.90 -13.26
C ASN A 50 12.80 -0.70 -12.36
N ILE A 51 12.18 0.35 -12.89
CA ILE A 51 11.77 1.53 -12.10
C ILE A 51 10.65 1.12 -11.12
N SER A 52 9.59 0.50 -11.60
CA SER A 52 8.41 0.13 -10.80
C SER A 52 8.76 -0.82 -9.66
N VAL A 53 9.57 -1.85 -9.92
CA VAL A 53 10.04 -2.78 -8.89
C VAL A 53 10.91 -2.05 -7.87
N LYS A 54 11.85 -1.21 -8.31
CA LYS A 54 12.74 -0.48 -7.41
C LYS A 54 11.99 0.52 -6.53
N GLU A 55 11.12 1.33 -7.11
CA GLU A 55 10.29 2.30 -6.38
C GLU A 55 9.34 1.59 -5.42
N SER A 56 8.63 0.55 -5.87
CA SER A 56 7.71 -0.21 -5.01
C SER A 56 8.44 -0.89 -3.84
N THR A 57 9.64 -1.44 -4.08
CA THR A 57 10.46 -2.06 -3.03
C THR A 57 10.89 -1.05 -1.97
N ASN A 58 11.07 0.23 -2.33
CA ASN A 58 11.42 1.27 -1.38
C ASN A 58 10.21 1.82 -0.62
N HIS A 59 9.06 1.92 -1.28
CA HIS A 59 7.89 2.61 -0.72
C HIS A 59 6.89 1.68 0.00
N LEU A 60 6.72 0.43 -0.43
CA LEU A 60 5.84 -0.53 0.24
C LEU A 60 6.20 -0.79 1.72
N PRO A 61 7.48 -0.92 2.10
CA PRO A 61 7.84 -1.02 3.52
C PRO A 61 7.41 0.21 4.32
N THR A 62 7.56 1.41 3.74
CA THR A 62 7.13 2.67 4.40
C THR A 62 5.62 2.70 4.63
N ALA A 63 4.83 2.25 3.64
CA ALA A 63 3.38 2.09 3.80
C ALA A 63 3.05 1.10 4.93
N SER A 64 3.75 -0.03 5.01
CA SER A 64 3.58 -1.00 6.09
C SER A 64 3.94 -0.42 7.46
N ASP A 65 5.04 0.31 7.55
CA ASP A 65 5.49 0.95 8.80
C ASP A 65 4.49 2.00 9.28
N ASN A 66 3.91 2.78 8.36
CA ASN A 66 2.86 3.73 8.68
C ASN A 66 1.60 3.04 9.22
N LEU A 67 1.16 1.92 8.63
CA LEU A 67 0.01 1.16 9.14
C LEU A 67 0.28 0.59 10.53
N ASN A 68 1.48 0.06 10.77
CA ASN A 68 1.88 -0.43 12.09
C ASN A 68 1.91 0.71 13.12
N SER A 69 2.46 1.87 12.73
CA SER A 69 2.49 3.07 13.56
C SER A 69 1.08 3.58 13.87
N VAL A 70 0.15 3.54 12.91
CA VAL A 70 -1.27 3.86 13.15
C VAL A 70 -1.88 2.92 14.18
N SER A 71 -1.66 1.61 14.05
CA SER A 71 -2.15 0.61 15.00
C SER A 71 -1.62 0.87 16.40
N GLN A 72 -0.30 1.07 16.53
CA GLN A 72 0.36 1.30 17.82
C GLN A 72 -0.08 2.63 18.46
N THR A 73 -0.18 3.69 17.68
CA THR A 73 -0.61 5.01 18.14
C THR A 73 -2.05 4.95 18.65
N THR A 74 -2.93 4.25 17.93
CA THR A 74 -4.33 4.05 18.31
C THR A 74 -4.44 3.24 19.60
N GLU A 75 -3.68 2.15 19.73
CA GLU A 75 -3.65 1.32 20.94
C GLU A 75 -3.18 2.12 22.15
N ASN A 76 -2.04 2.82 22.03
CA ASN A 76 -1.48 3.65 23.10
C ASN A 76 -2.45 4.75 23.55
N ALA A 77 -3.06 5.46 22.59
CA ALA A 77 -4.00 6.52 22.91
C ALA A 77 -5.28 5.99 23.55
N THR A 78 -5.76 4.83 23.11
CA THR A 78 -6.94 4.18 23.69
C THR A 78 -6.67 3.73 25.12
N HIS A 79 -5.50 3.14 25.40
CA HIS A 79 -5.07 2.85 26.76
C HIS A 79 -5.02 4.09 27.63
N GLN A 80 -4.43 5.18 27.13
CA GLN A 80 -4.37 6.44 27.86
C GLN A 80 -5.77 7.00 28.16
N VAL A 81 -6.71 6.93 27.21
CA VAL A 81 -8.10 7.36 27.43
C VAL A 81 -8.77 6.48 28.49
N LEU A 82 -8.63 5.16 28.44
CA LEU A 82 -9.20 4.25 29.42
C LEU A 82 -8.68 4.51 30.83
N ASP A 83 -7.36 4.66 30.98
CA ASP A 83 -6.74 4.96 32.28
C ASP A 83 -7.26 6.28 32.87
N GLN A 84 -7.45 7.30 32.04
CA GLN A 84 -8.00 8.58 32.48
C GLN A 84 -9.48 8.50 32.84
N VAL A 85 -10.28 7.73 32.09
CA VAL A 85 -11.69 7.49 32.42
C VAL A 85 -11.82 6.78 33.77
N ASP A 86 -10.97 5.78 34.04
CA ASP A 86 -10.94 5.08 35.32
C ASP A 86 -10.57 6.02 36.47
N ASN A 87 -9.56 6.88 36.27
CA ASN A 87 -9.14 7.90 37.25
C ASN A 87 -10.27 8.90 37.55
N ILE A 88 -10.94 9.41 36.51
CA ILE A 88 -12.08 10.32 36.65
C ILE A 88 -13.21 9.62 37.42
N SER A 89 -13.53 8.37 37.07
CA SER A 89 -14.58 7.61 37.75
C SER A 89 -14.28 7.49 39.25
N GLY A 90 -13.04 7.14 39.62
CA GLY A 90 -12.60 7.08 41.01
C GLY A 90 -12.70 8.44 41.73
N LYS A 91 -12.24 9.51 41.10
CA LYS A 91 -12.33 10.89 41.64
C LYS A 91 -13.78 11.32 41.85
N LEU A 92 -14.68 10.98 40.93
CA LEU A 92 -16.11 11.29 41.05
C LEU A 92 -16.80 10.48 42.16
N GLU A 93 -16.42 9.22 42.38
CA GLU A 93 -16.89 8.43 43.51
C GLU A 93 -16.41 9.00 44.85
N ASP A 94 -15.15 9.40 44.94
CA ASP A 94 -14.58 10.06 46.12
C ASP A 94 -15.28 11.39 46.40
N LEU A 95 -15.51 12.20 45.36
CA LEU A 95 -16.27 13.45 45.47
C LEU A 95 -17.69 13.19 45.99
N ARG A 96 -18.37 12.16 45.48
CA ARG A 96 -19.71 11.76 45.93
C ARG A 96 -19.71 11.39 47.41
N ARG A 97 -18.71 10.62 47.89
CA ARG A 97 -18.55 10.29 49.31
C ARG A 97 -18.33 11.54 50.16
N MET A 98 -17.45 12.45 49.73
CA MET A 98 -17.20 13.72 50.43
C MET A 98 -18.44 14.59 50.54
N ILE A 99 -19.31 14.62 49.52
CA ILE A 99 -20.56 15.37 49.56
C ILE A 99 -21.54 14.75 50.57
N GLN A 100 -21.65 13.42 50.59
CA GLN A 100 -22.56 12.70 51.52
C GLN A 100 -22.15 12.83 52.99
N GLU A 101 -20.85 12.88 53.26
CA GLU A 101 -20.30 13.01 54.62
C GLU A 101 -20.31 14.45 55.14
N GLY A 102 -20.77 15.42 54.34
CA GLY A 102 -20.74 16.85 54.70
C GLY A 102 -19.32 17.42 54.73
N GLY A 103 -18.45 16.87 53.88
CA GLY A 103 -17.03 17.21 53.79
C GLY A 103 -16.77 18.67 53.39
N ASP A 104 -15.51 19.06 53.54
CA ASP A 104 -15.03 20.40 53.22
C ASP A 104 -15.24 20.73 51.73
N LYS A 105 -15.92 21.85 51.47
CA LYS A 105 -16.19 22.35 50.11
C LYS A 105 -14.91 22.63 49.35
N GLU A 106 -13.84 23.05 50.02
CA GLU A 106 -12.56 23.32 49.38
C GLU A 106 -11.92 22.03 48.83
N LYS A 107 -12.02 20.93 49.57
CA LYS A 107 -11.56 19.61 49.11
C LYS A 107 -12.43 19.04 47.99
N GLN A 108 -13.74 19.25 48.07
CA GLN A 108 -14.67 18.85 47.00
C GLN A 108 -14.36 19.57 45.68
N LEU A 109 -14.10 20.88 45.74
CA LEU A 109 -13.71 21.67 44.57
C LEU A 109 -12.37 21.19 44.00
N ALA A 110 -11.38 20.90 44.85
CA ALA A 110 -10.08 20.40 44.39
C ALA A 110 -10.20 19.07 43.60
N VAL A 111 -10.99 18.11 44.11
CA VAL A 111 -11.21 16.83 43.40
C VAL A 111 -11.94 17.05 42.07
N LEU A 112 -12.89 17.99 42.02
CA LEU A 112 -13.59 18.33 40.79
C LEU A 112 -12.65 18.99 39.76
N ASP A 113 -11.76 19.86 40.21
CA ASP A 113 -10.75 20.50 39.35
C ASP A 113 -9.78 19.45 38.80
N GLU A 114 -9.35 18.48 39.62
CA GLU A 114 -8.53 17.36 39.18
C GLU A 114 -9.24 16.48 38.14
N ALA A 115 -10.51 16.15 38.35
CA ALA A 115 -11.29 15.39 37.36
C ALA A 115 -11.47 16.18 36.05
N THR A 116 -11.64 17.49 36.14
CA THR A 116 -11.71 18.38 34.96
C THR A 116 -10.38 18.40 34.20
N ASN A 117 -9.24 18.35 34.92
CA ASN A 117 -7.93 18.25 34.29
C ASN A 117 -7.76 16.92 33.54
N ASP A 118 -8.15 15.79 34.12
CA ASP A 118 -8.10 14.48 33.46
C ASP A 118 -8.96 14.46 32.18
N VAL A 119 -10.13 15.13 32.18
CA VAL A 119 -10.95 15.30 30.97
C VAL A 119 -10.19 16.07 29.88
N ASN A 120 -9.42 17.09 30.24
CA ASN A 120 -8.58 17.81 29.27
C ASN A 120 -7.46 16.90 28.74
N GLU A 121 -6.89 16.03 29.57
CA GLU A 121 -5.90 15.05 29.14
C GLU A 121 -6.47 14.02 28.16
N ILE A 122 -7.73 13.59 28.35
CA ILE A 122 -8.45 12.78 27.35
C ILE A 122 -8.59 13.53 26.02
N VAL A 123 -8.96 14.81 26.06
CA VAL A 123 -9.09 15.64 24.85
C VAL A 123 -7.75 15.73 24.11
N PHE A 124 -6.63 15.86 24.83
CA PHE A 124 -5.30 15.82 24.21
C PHE A 124 -4.94 14.44 23.67
N ALA A 125 -5.29 13.36 24.38
CA ALA A 125 -5.06 12.01 23.90
C ALA A 125 -5.73 11.79 22.54
N PHE A 126 -6.98 12.23 22.35
CA PHE A 126 -7.72 12.12 21.08
C PHE A 126 -7.06 12.79 19.87
N GLN A 127 -6.07 13.68 20.06
CA GLN A 127 -5.31 14.26 18.95
C GLN A 127 -4.55 13.22 18.12
N PHE A 128 -4.37 12.00 18.65
CA PHE A 128 -3.84 10.87 17.90
C PHE A 128 -4.57 10.65 16.56
N GLN A 129 -5.87 10.97 16.49
CA GLN A 129 -6.71 10.83 15.30
C GLN A 129 -6.17 11.60 14.09
N ASP A 130 -5.63 12.81 14.31
CA ASP A 130 -5.05 13.63 13.25
C ASP A 130 -3.76 12.97 12.71
N ILE A 131 -2.88 12.52 13.61
CA ILE A 131 -1.65 11.82 13.26
C ILE A 131 -1.97 10.53 12.49
N THR A 132 -2.93 9.74 12.97
CA THR A 132 -3.32 8.49 12.30
C THR A 132 -3.95 8.75 10.94
N THR A 133 -4.76 9.81 10.81
CA THR A 133 -5.35 10.21 9.52
C THR A 133 -4.27 10.58 8.51
N GLN A 134 -3.28 11.38 8.91
CA GLN A 134 -2.16 11.77 8.04
C GLN A 134 -1.33 10.57 7.60
N GLN A 135 -1.07 9.61 8.51
CA GLN A 135 -0.35 8.39 8.17
C GLN A 135 -1.13 7.47 7.23
N LEU A 136 -2.45 7.37 7.39
CA LEU A 136 -3.32 6.63 6.48
C LEU A 136 -3.39 7.29 5.09
N GLU A 137 -3.53 8.62 5.03
CA GLU A 137 -3.52 9.36 3.77
C GLU A 137 -2.19 9.18 3.01
N HIS A 138 -1.08 9.30 3.72
CA HIS A 138 0.24 9.07 3.15
C HIS A 138 0.41 7.63 2.64
N THR A 139 -0.03 6.64 3.42
CA THR A 139 -0.06 5.23 3.02
C THR A 139 -0.88 5.02 1.76
N ASN A 140 -2.07 5.62 1.69
CA ASN A 140 -2.94 5.52 0.52
C ASN A 140 -2.27 6.12 -0.73
N ARG A 141 -1.60 7.27 -0.60
CA ARG A 141 -0.81 7.86 -1.70
C ARG A 141 0.29 6.92 -2.20
N ILE A 142 1.02 6.27 -1.28
CA ILE A 142 2.04 5.28 -1.66
C ILE A 142 1.40 4.12 -2.42
N LEU A 143 0.34 3.52 -1.88
CA LEU A 143 -0.32 2.37 -2.51
C LEU A 143 -0.90 2.73 -3.88
N THR A 144 -1.48 3.93 -4.01
CA THR A 144 -1.99 4.45 -5.29
C THR A 144 -0.86 4.60 -6.30
N ALA A 145 0.26 5.23 -5.93
CA ALA A 145 1.40 5.41 -6.83
C ALA A 145 2.02 4.06 -7.27
N VAL A 146 2.12 3.11 -6.34
CA VAL A 146 2.59 1.74 -6.64
C VAL A 146 1.62 1.04 -7.60
N HIS A 147 0.32 1.14 -7.34
CA HIS A 147 -0.71 0.56 -8.20
C HIS A 147 -0.66 1.14 -9.61
N GLU A 148 -0.59 2.47 -9.76
CA GLU A 148 -0.46 3.14 -11.06
C GLU A 148 0.77 2.65 -11.83
N LYS A 149 1.90 2.50 -11.14
CA LYS A 149 3.14 1.99 -11.73
C LYS A 149 3.00 0.57 -12.30
N PHE A 150 2.44 -0.34 -11.52
CA PHE A 150 2.17 -1.69 -12.00
C PHE A 150 1.13 -1.71 -13.11
N HIS A 151 0.10 -0.87 -13.02
CA HIS A 151 -0.93 -0.76 -14.05
C HIS A 151 -0.33 -0.36 -15.41
N THR A 152 0.49 0.69 -15.44
CA THR A 152 1.20 1.11 -16.67
C THR A 152 2.13 0.02 -17.20
N LEU A 153 2.81 -0.71 -16.31
CA LEU A 153 3.66 -1.84 -16.70
C LEU A 153 2.85 -2.95 -17.38
N PHE A 154 1.68 -3.30 -16.83
CA PHE A 154 0.80 -4.32 -17.41
C PHE A 154 0.19 -3.87 -18.72
N GLU A 155 -0.26 -2.62 -18.84
CA GLU A 155 -0.73 -2.07 -20.11
C GLU A 155 0.34 -2.14 -21.19
N SER A 156 1.59 -1.80 -20.84
CA SER A 156 2.73 -1.86 -21.78
C SER A 156 3.01 -3.30 -22.22
N PHE A 157 2.89 -4.27 -21.31
CA PHE A 157 3.01 -5.69 -21.63
C PHE A 157 1.90 -6.18 -22.56
N ASP A 158 0.66 -5.71 -22.36
CA ASP A 158 -0.47 -6.01 -23.24
C ASP A 158 -0.29 -5.43 -24.65
N VAL A 159 0.29 -4.23 -24.76
CA VAL A 159 0.64 -3.64 -26.06
C VAL A 159 1.65 -4.54 -26.79
N MET A 160 2.75 -4.93 -26.13
CA MET A 160 3.74 -5.83 -26.72
C MET A 160 3.12 -7.16 -27.19
N ARG A 161 2.25 -7.75 -26.38
CA ARG A 161 1.53 -9.00 -26.72
C ARG A 161 0.72 -8.87 -28.00
N ASN A 162 0.12 -7.72 -28.26
CA ASN A 162 -0.76 -7.49 -29.40
C ASN A 162 -0.06 -6.93 -30.65
N ASN A 163 1.16 -6.41 -30.52
CA ASN A 163 1.85 -5.66 -31.57
C ASN A 163 2.83 -6.51 -32.43
N SER A 164 3.24 -7.68 -31.94
CA SER A 164 4.10 -8.62 -32.68
C SER A 164 3.72 -10.08 -32.44
N SER A 165 3.96 -10.94 -33.43
CA SER A 165 3.70 -12.38 -33.28
C SER A 165 4.65 -13.04 -32.29
N LEU A 166 5.92 -12.61 -32.30
CA LEU A 166 6.93 -12.99 -31.33
C LEU A 166 6.57 -12.50 -29.92
N GLY A 167 6.05 -11.27 -29.78
CA GLY A 167 5.55 -10.74 -28.51
C GLY A 167 4.43 -11.59 -27.91
N ALA A 168 3.49 -12.06 -28.75
CA ALA A 168 2.44 -12.98 -28.32
C ALA A 168 3.00 -14.33 -27.84
N GLU A 169 3.96 -14.91 -28.56
CA GLU A 169 4.61 -16.17 -28.18
C GLU A 169 5.43 -16.04 -26.89
N VAL A 170 6.20 -14.96 -26.74
CA VAL A 170 6.98 -14.67 -25.53
C VAL A 170 6.05 -14.40 -24.35
N ALA A 171 4.97 -13.64 -24.52
CA ALA A 171 3.99 -13.41 -23.46
C ALA A 171 3.38 -14.73 -22.97
N LYS A 172 3.02 -15.62 -23.90
CA LYS A 172 2.52 -16.97 -23.58
C LYS A 172 3.58 -17.82 -22.86
N ALA A 173 4.85 -17.72 -23.25
CA ALA A 173 5.93 -18.42 -22.57
C ALA A 173 6.14 -17.92 -21.13
N ILE A 174 6.09 -16.60 -20.93
CA ILE A 174 6.16 -15.96 -19.61
C ILE A 174 4.97 -16.40 -18.75
N GLU A 175 3.76 -16.39 -19.29
CA GLU A 175 2.55 -16.83 -18.57
C GLU A 175 2.66 -18.31 -18.16
N ASN A 176 3.13 -19.19 -19.04
CA ASN A 176 3.35 -20.60 -18.72
C ASN A 176 4.40 -20.78 -17.61
N GLU A 177 5.51 -20.04 -17.64
CA GLU A 177 6.54 -20.13 -16.60
C GLU A 177 6.03 -19.53 -15.27
N PHE A 178 5.24 -18.46 -15.34
CA PHE A 178 4.57 -17.88 -14.17
C PHE A 178 3.61 -18.90 -13.52
N GLN A 179 2.76 -19.56 -14.31
CA GLN A 179 1.84 -20.60 -13.81
C GLN A 179 2.59 -21.77 -13.17
N LYS A 180 3.72 -22.16 -13.76
CA LYS A 180 4.59 -23.22 -13.25
C LYS A 180 5.29 -22.83 -11.94
N GLU A 181 5.80 -21.62 -11.83
CA GLU A 181 6.36 -21.09 -10.57
C GLU A 181 5.29 -20.95 -9.49
N MET A 182 4.12 -20.42 -9.84
CA MET A 182 2.97 -20.33 -8.95
C MET A 182 2.55 -21.71 -8.43
N SER A 183 2.58 -22.73 -9.28
CA SER A 183 2.30 -24.12 -8.89
C SER A 183 3.34 -24.70 -7.92
N LYS A 184 4.61 -24.25 -7.97
CA LYS A 184 5.64 -24.64 -6.99
C LYS A 184 5.41 -23.95 -5.64
N HIS A 185 4.94 -22.71 -5.68
CA HIS A 185 4.64 -21.90 -4.51
C HIS A 185 3.17 -21.97 -4.09
N LEU A 186 2.43 -23.02 -4.50
CA LEU A 186 0.98 -23.11 -4.26
C LEU A 186 0.61 -22.93 -2.78
N LYS A 187 1.42 -23.51 -1.87
CA LYS A 187 1.24 -23.36 -0.41
C LYS A 187 1.49 -21.93 0.07
N ASP A 188 2.48 -21.25 -0.50
CA ASP A 188 2.81 -19.87 -0.14
C ASP A 188 1.71 -18.93 -0.65
N VAL A 189 1.21 -19.17 -1.88
CA VAL A 189 0.10 -18.43 -2.48
C VAL A 189 -1.21 -18.66 -1.72
N GLU A 190 -1.55 -19.90 -1.37
CA GLU A 190 -2.70 -20.21 -0.51
C GLU A 190 -2.55 -19.55 0.88
N SER A 191 -1.34 -19.55 1.45
CA SER A 191 -1.09 -18.91 2.74
C SER A 191 -1.21 -17.40 2.67
N PHE A 192 -0.78 -16.79 1.56
CA PHE A 192 -0.88 -15.37 1.30
C PHE A 192 -2.36 -14.99 1.10
N GLN A 193 -3.07 -15.69 0.21
CA GLN A 193 -4.50 -15.51 0.00
C GLN A 193 -5.30 -15.63 1.30
N LYS A 194 -5.03 -16.65 2.12
CA LYS A 194 -5.68 -16.80 3.42
C LYS A 194 -5.34 -15.69 4.42
N ARG A 195 -4.15 -15.10 4.33
CA ARG A 195 -3.73 -13.98 5.19
C ARG A 195 -4.29 -12.64 4.73
N THR A 196 -4.54 -12.49 3.43
CA THR A 196 -5.11 -11.28 2.81
C THR A 196 -6.61 -11.41 2.54
N GLU A 197 -7.19 -12.59 2.79
CA GLU A 197 -8.63 -12.80 2.79
C GLU A 197 -9.23 -11.83 3.79
N ASP A 198 -10.05 -10.94 3.28
CA ASP A 198 -10.74 -9.96 4.09
C ASP A 198 -11.84 -10.67 4.89
N ILE A 199 -11.52 -11.05 6.13
CA ILE A 199 -12.46 -11.72 7.04
C ILE A 199 -13.47 -10.70 7.60
N ILE A 200 -13.18 -9.40 7.53
CA ILE A 200 -13.94 -8.34 8.21
C ILE A 200 -14.97 -7.71 7.25
N HIS A 201 -14.61 -7.43 6.00
CA HIS A 201 -15.51 -6.77 5.03
C HIS A 201 -16.33 -7.72 4.15
N GLN A 202 -16.41 -9.01 4.49
CA GLN A 202 -17.24 -9.94 3.73
C GLN A 202 -18.75 -9.62 3.73
N ASN A 203 -19.27 -8.65 4.52
CA ASN A 203 -20.62 -8.11 4.31
C ASN A 203 -21.06 -6.88 5.14
N HIS A 204 -20.23 -6.20 5.94
CA HIS A 204 -20.68 -5.01 6.69
C HIS A 204 -19.65 -3.88 6.59
N GLU A 205 -20.04 -2.77 5.96
CA GLU A 205 -19.56 -1.46 6.41
C GLU A 205 -20.11 -1.29 7.83
N PHE A 206 -19.26 -1.31 8.85
CA PHE A 206 -19.70 -0.98 10.20
C PHE A 206 -20.26 0.44 10.18
N SER A 207 -21.59 0.56 10.26
CA SER A 207 -22.24 1.85 10.35
C SER A 207 -22.04 2.44 11.75
N GLN A 208 -22.19 3.75 11.88
CA GLN A 208 -22.16 4.41 13.18
C GLN A 208 -23.20 3.81 14.15
N GLU A 209 -24.33 3.31 13.64
CA GLU A 209 -25.35 2.61 14.43
C GLU A 209 -24.86 1.26 14.97
N ASP A 210 -24.02 0.54 14.22
CA ASP A 210 -23.43 -0.73 14.66
C ASP A 210 -22.42 -0.48 15.78
N ILE A 211 -21.60 0.58 15.67
CA ILE A 211 -20.65 1.00 16.71
C ILE A 211 -21.40 1.42 17.98
N ASP A 212 -22.46 2.22 17.86
CA ASP A 212 -23.26 2.70 18.98
C ASP A 212 -24.00 1.55 19.72
N SER A 213 -24.22 0.41 19.06
CA SER A 213 -24.83 -0.77 19.67
C SER A 213 -23.92 -1.48 20.69
N PHE A 214 -22.60 -1.31 20.60
CA PHE A 214 -21.62 -1.90 21.52
C PHE A 214 -21.48 -1.12 22.84
N PHE A 215 -21.98 0.11 22.91
CA PHE A 215 -21.85 1.00 24.08
C PHE A 215 -23.18 1.24 24.82
N LYS A 216 -24.22 0.44 24.55
CA LYS A 216 -25.53 0.48 25.25
C LYS A 216 -25.64 -0.53 26.40
#